data_AF-A0A0E0DUQ6-F1
#
_entry.id   AF-A0A0E0DUQ6-F1
#
_cell.length_a   1.000
_cell.length_b   1.000
_cell.length_c   1.000
_cell.angle_alpha   90.00
_cell.angle_beta   90.00
_cell.angle_gamma   90.00
#
_symmetry.space_group_name_H-M   'P 1'
#
loop_
_entity.id
_entity.type
_entity.pdbx_description
1 polymer ?
#
loop_
_entity_poly.entity_id
_entity_poly.type
_entity_poly.pdbx_seq_one_letter_code
_entity_poly.pdbx_strand_id
1 'polypeptide(L)'
;MITQQRQDLQMNIPALRKLDAMLLEYLDNFKDKQEFWYVSKDASESEKGNTPRQDYRWWLPTVRVPPGGLSDASRKWVQHQKDLVNQVLKAVMAINANVLMEMDVPEAYIESLPKNGKSTLGDSMYKIITEDHFNPEELLGTVDMSAEYNIIDLKNRIEASVVIWQRKMVHKEGKLSWGHGVKFEKREKFEARAENVLLLIKHRFPGIAQSALDISKIQYNRDIGLAILESYSRTLESLAFTVMSRIEDVLHADSLAQASNTRTQESMRMASLSRYDTDKVVIDAKAEVERLGRMEPVSATLFDFVSPRDQDVVATKMDSKEKGCRGDAHSRKLTKVSPIATKRYSYLEKLENLSGTRSPISRH
;
A
#
# COMPACT_ATOMS: atom_id res chain seq x y z
N MET A 1 -30.98 -36.67 4.67
CA MET A 1 -29.75 -35.84 4.56
C MET A 1 -29.76 -35.19 3.18
N ILE A 2 -29.45 -33.90 3.10
CA ILE A 2 -29.35 -33.17 1.81
C ILE A 2 -27.86 -32.92 1.57
N THR A 3 -27.37 -33.25 0.38
CA THR A 3 -26.01 -32.91 -0.05
C THR A 3 -25.98 -31.44 -0.48
N GLN A 4 -25.02 -30.68 0.04
CA GLN A 4 -24.80 -29.27 -0.33
C GLN A 4 -23.33 -29.06 -0.70
N GLN A 5 -23.08 -28.11 -1.59
CA GLN A 5 -21.73 -27.64 -1.87
C GLN A 5 -21.08 -27.06 -0.61
N ARG A 6 -19.78 -27.30 -0.42
CA ARG A 6 -19.01 -26.73 0.69
C ARG A 6 -19.05 -25.20 0.66
N GLN A 7 -19.17 -24.57 1.82
CA GLN A 7 -19.48 -23.14 1.95
C GLN A 7 -18.42 -22.22 1.31
N ASP A 8 -17.14 -22.53 1.50
CA ASP A 8 -16.01 -21.86 0.87
C ASP A 8 -16.11 -21.91 -0.66
N LEU A 9 -16.43 -23.08 -1.23
CA LEU A 9 -16.59 -23.26 -2.68
C LEU A 9 -17.84 -22.57 -3.22
N GLN A 10 -18.95 -22.64 -2.47
CA GLN A 10 -20.21 -22.03 -2.83
C GLN A 10 -20.10 -20.51 -3.00
N MET A 11 -19.28 -19.86 -2.17
CA MET A 11 -19.05 -18.42 -2.23
C MET A 11 -17.91 -18.04 -3.18
N ASN A 12 -16.76 -18.71 -3.09
CA ASN A 12 -15.55 -18.26 -3.78
C ASN A 12 -15.50 -18.67 -5.26
N ILE A 13 -16.05 -19.83 -5.65
CA ILE A 13 -16.01 -20.25 -7.07
C ILE A 13 -16.79 -19.28 -7.97
N PRO A 14 -18.05 -18.89 -7.65
CA PRO A 14 -18.75 -17.89 -8.45
C PRO A 14 -18.05 -16.52 -8.45
N ALA A 15 -17.47 -16.11 -7.31
CA ALA A 15 -16.73 -14.86 -7.23
C ALA A 15 -15.50 -14.85 -8.15
N LEU A 16 -14.68 -15.91 -8.13
CA LEU A 16 -13.51 -16.04 -8.99
C LEU A 16 -13.90 -16.08 -10.47
N ARG A 17 -14.96 -16.81 -10.85
CA ARG A 17 -15.47 -16.81 -12.23
C ARG A 17 -15.94 -15.44 -12.70
N LYS A 18 -16.55 -14.66 -11.81
CA LYS A 18 -16.96 -13.28 -12.12
C LYS A 18 -15.74 -12.39 -12.35
N LEU A 19 -14.72 -12.50 -11.49
CA LEU A 19 -13.47 -11.74 -11.61
C LEU A 19 -12.69 -12.10 -12.89
N ASP A 20 -12.68 -13.38 -13.26
CA ASP A 20 -12.13 -13.89 -14.52
C ASP A 20 -12.84 -13.26 -15.73
N ALA A 21 -14.17 -13.35 -15.77
CA ALA A 21 -14.97 -12.76 -16.84
C ALA A 21 -14.77 -11.22 -16.96
N MET A 22 -14.73 -10.51 -15.83
CA MET A 22 -14.44 -9.07 -15.81
C MET A 22 -13.06 -8.76 -16.39
N LEU A 23 -12.05 -9.56 -16.07
CA LEU A 23 -10.69 -9.34 -16.59
C LEU A 23 -10.63 -9.57 -18.10
N LEU A 24 -11.33 -10.58 -18.61
CA LEU A 24 -11.47 -10.82 -20.06
C LEU A 24 -12.23 -9.68 -20.75
N GLU A 25 -13.29 -9.15 -20.14
CA GLU A 25 -14.03 -8.00 -20.65
C GLU A 25 -13.14 -6.75 -20.73
N TYR A 26 -12.32 -6.51 -19.70
CA TYR A 26 -11.37 -5.39 -19.70
C TYR A 26 -10.30 -5.54 -20.77
N LEU A 27 -9.88 -6.77 -21.08
CA LEU A 27 -8.99 -7.03 -22.21
C LEU A 27 -9.70 -6.81 -23.55
N ASP A 28 -10.97 -7.20 -23.69
CA ASP A 28 -11.76 -6.99 -24.91
C ASP A 28 -11.95 -5.50 -25.23
N ASN A 29 -11.96 -4.63 -24.21
CA ASN A 29 -12.00 -3.18 -24.39
C ASN A 29 -10.81 -2.62 -25.21
N PHE A 30 -9.72 -3.37 -25.35
CA PHE A 30 -8.55 -2.99 -26.16
C PHE A 30 -8.59 -3.48 -27.61
N LYS A 31 -9.70 -4.10 -28.06
CA LYS A 31 -9.84 -4.64 -29.44
C LYS A 31 -9.77 -3.59 -30.53
N ASP A 32 -10.26 -2.38 -30.24
CA ASP A 32 -10.30 -1.29 -31.20
C ASP A 32 -8.92 -0.65 -31.37
N LYS A 33 -8.74 0.09 -32.46
CA LYS A 33 -7.46 0.74 -32.76
C LYS A 33 -7.09 1.72 -31.65
N GLN A 34 -5.98 1.44 -30.98
CA GLN A 34 -5.43 2.29 -29.93
C GLN A 34 -4.45 3.33 -30.49
N GLU A 35 -4.23 4.41 -29.73
CA GLU A 35 -3.21 5.43 -30.05
C GLU A 35 -1.78 4.94 -29.80
N PHE A 36 -1.60 3.88 -29.01
CA PHE A 36 -0.32 3.23 -28.77
C PHE A 36 -0.16 1.96 -29.60
N TRP A 37 1.08 1.55 -29.84
CA TRP A 37 1.40 0.33 -30.57
C TRP A 37 2.63 -0.36 -30.00
N TYR A 38 2.83 -1.64 -30.36
CA TYR A 38 4.00 -2.40 -29.95
C TYR A 38 4.95 -2.59 -31.13
N VAL A 39 6.24 -2.40 -30.89
CA VAL A 39 7.31 -2.64 -31.86
C VAL A 39 8.02 -3.93 -31.52
N SER A 40 8.34 -4.71 -32.55
CA SER A 40 9.06 -5.98 -32.39
C SER A 40 10.41 -5.78 -31.70
N LYS A 41 10.80 -6.78 -30.93
CA LYS A 41 12.10 -6.85 -30.24
C LYS A 41 13.28 -6.75 -31.22
N ASP A 42 13.12 -7.33 -32.41
CA ASP A 42 14.17 -7.43 -33.42
C ASP A 42 14.12 -6.29 -34.45
N ALA A 43 13.23 -5.30 -34.24
CA ALA A 43 13.14 -4.11 -35.07
C ALA A 43 14.47 -3.32 -35.05
N SER A 44 14.76 -2.63 -36.15
CA SER A 44 15.97 -1.80 -36.25
C SER A 44 15.93 -0.64 -35.25
N GLU A 45 17.09 -0.13 -34.86
CA GLU A 45 17.21 0.99 -33.90
C GLU A 45 16.45 2.26 -34.37
N SER A 46 16.23 2.41 -35.68
CA SER A 46 15.40 3.47 -36.27
C SER A 46 13.91 3.36 -35.95
N GLU A 47 13.36 2.13 -35.86
CA GLU A 47 11.97 1.86 -35.46
C GLU A 47 11.83 1.86 -33.93
N LYS A 48 12.92 1.57 -33.22
CA LYS A 48 13.04 1.60 -31.76
C LYS A 48 13.44 2.98 -31.22
N GLY A 49 13.21 4.11 -31.91
CA GLY A 49 13.74 5.45 -31.53
C GLY A 49 13.76 5.78 -30.01
N ASN A 50 14.52 6.76 -29.54
CA ASN A 50 14.93 7.12 -28.14
C ASN A 50 14.17 6.72 -26.83
N THR A 51 13.09 5.95 -26.76
CA THR A 51 12.53 5.47 -25.49
C THR A 51 13.48 4.44 -24.88
N PRO A 52 14.06 4.70 -23.70
CA PRO A 52 14.98 3.75 -23.07
C PRO A 52 14.23 2.44 -22.79
N ARG A 53 14.85 1.34 -23.20
CA ARG A 53 14.34 0.00 -22.94
C ARG A 53 14.35 -0.20 -21.43
N GLN A 54 13.25 -0.70 -20.87
CA GLN A 54 13.26 -1.20 -19.51
C GLN A 54 14.01 -2.55 -19.51
N ASP A 55 15.33 -2.49 -19.29
CA ASP A 55 16.29 -3.58 -19.50
C ASP A 55 15.94 -4.89 -18.78
N TYR A 56 15.18 -4.82 -17.69
CA TYR A 56 14.82 -5.97 -16.88
C TYR A 56 13.81 -6.93 -17.56
N ARG A 57 13.14 -6.55 -18.65
CA ARG A 57 12.20 -7.41 -19.41
C ARG A 57 12.49 -7.40 -20.91
N TRP A 58 13.74 -7.67 -21.28
CA TRP A 58 14.23 -7.65 -22.67
C TRP A 58 13.46 -8.57 -23.64
N TRP A 59 12.71 -9.57 -23.14
CA TRP A 59 11.89 -10.47 -23.95
C TRP A 59 10.54 -9.90 -24.38
N LEU A 60 10.11 -8.76 -23.83
CA LEU A 60 8.83 -8.14 -24.19
C LEU A 60 8.95 -7.17 -25.36
N PRO A 61 7.89 -7.02 -26.19
CA PRO A 61 7.80 -5.96 -27.18
C PRO A 61 7.82 -4.57 -26.52
N THR A 62 8.44 -3.59 -27.19
CA THR A 62 8.51 -2.21 -26.68
C THR A 62 7.26 -1.45 -27.07
N VAL A 63 6.58 -0.86 -26.09
CA VAL A 63 5.42 0.01 -26.32
C VAL A 63 5.83 1.37 -26.87
N ARG A 64 5.01 1.92 -27.76
CA ARG A 64 5.16 3.23 -28.39
C ARG A 64 3.88 4.03 -28.33
N VAL A 65 4.04 5.33 -28.26
CA VAL A 65 2.98 6.33 -28.25
C VAL A 65 3.31 7.42 -29.28
N PRO A 66 2.33 8.24 -29.71
CA PRO A 66 2.56 9.33 -30.64
C PRO A 66 3.57 10.36 -30.11
N PRO A 67 4.27 11.10 -30.99
CA PRO A 67 5.08 12.25 -30.58
C PRO A 67 4.22 13.26 -29.82
N GLY A 68 4.58 13.57 -28.58
CA GLY A 68 3.78 14.42 -27.69
C GLY A 68 2.88 13.66 -26.70
N GLY A 69 2.82 12.33 -26.79
CA GLY A 69 2.04 11.48 -25.90
C GLY A 69 0.65 11.13 -26.44
N LEU A 70 -0.11 10.41 -25.62
CA LEU A 70 -1.51 10.08 -25.84
C LEU A 70 -2.39 11.33 -25.72
N SER A 71 -3.53 11.33 -26.41
CA SER A 71 -4.58 12.32 -26.18
C SER A 71 -5.09 12.24 -24.73
N ASP A 72 -5.58 13.36 -24.20
CA ASP A 72 -6.08 13.39 -22.82
C ASP A 72 -7.26 12.43 -22.59
N ALA A 73 -8.09 12.21 -23.62
CA ALA A 73 -9.18 11.24 -23.56
C ALA A 73 -8.65 9.80 -23.46
N SER A 74 -7.70 9.43 -24.32
CA SER A 74 -7.08 8.11 -24.32
C SER A 74 -6.29 7.85 -23.04
N ARG A 75 -5.52 8.83 -22.56
CA ARG A 75 -4.79 8.72 -21.29
C ARG A 75 -5.73 8.46 -20.10
N LYS A 76 -6.80 9.25 -19.98
CA LYS A 76 -7.81 9.08 -18.91
C LYS A 76 -8.49 7.71 -19.02
N TRP A 77 -8.80 7.27 -20.23
CA TRP A 77 -9.39 5.96 -20.46
C TRP A 77 -8.45 4.81 -20.08
N VAL A 78 -7.17 4.86 -20.48
CA VAL A 78 -6.15 3.86 -20.09
C VAL A 78 -5.96 3.83 -18.57
N GLN A 79 -5.92 5.01 -17.92
CA GLN A 79 -5.87 5.09 -16.45
C GLN A 79 -7.10 4.47 -15.79
N HIS A 80 -8.29 4.69 -16.35
CA HIS A 80 -9.50 4.07 -15.85
C HIS A 80 -9.46 2.54 -15.98
N GLN A 81 -8.98 2.00 -17.11
CA GLN A 81 -8.79 0.55 -17.27
C GLN A 81 -7.80 0.00 -16.22
N LYS A 82 -6.71 0.73 -15.94
CA LYS A 82 -5.76 0.37 -14.87
C LYS A 82 -6.47 0.24 -13.52
N ASP A 83 -7.32 1.20 -13.18
CA ASP A 83 -8.03 1.21 -11.90
C ASP A 83 -9.02 0.05 -11.79
N LEU A 84 -9.72 -0.29 -12.87
CA LEU A 84 -10.62 -1.44 -12.95
C LEU A 84 -9.88 -2.78 -12.76
N VAL A 85 -8.74 -2.96 -13.45
CA VAL A 85 -7.89 -4.15 -13.31
C VAL A 85 -7.31 -4.25 -11.90
N ASN A 86 -6.93 -3.13 -11.29
CA ASN A 86 -6.41 -3.09 -9.92
C ASN A 86 -7.48 -3.51 -8.89
N GLN A 87 -8.75 -3.19 -9.11
CA GLN A 87 -9.84 -3.68 -8.25
C GLN A 87 -9.97 -5.21 -8.33
N VAL A 88 -9.88 -5.78 -9.53
CA VAL A 88 -9.87 -7.24 -9.72
C VAL A 88 -8.65 -7.85 -9.02
N LEU A 89 -7.46 -7.30 -9.23
CA LEU A 89 -6.23 -7.75 -8.58
C LEU A 89 -6.39 -7.81 -7.05
N LYS A 90 -6.88 -6.73 -6.43
CA LYS A 90 -7.11 -6.67 -4.99
C LYS A 90 -8.11 -7.71 -4.50
N ALA A 91 -9.22 -7.90 -5.23
CA ALA A 91 -10.25 -8.87 -4.86
C ALA A 91 -9.72 -10.31 -4.94
N VAL A 92 -9.00 -10.64 -6.01
CA VAL A 92 -8.41 -11.97 -6.20
C VAL A 92 -7.32 -12.25 -5.17
N MET A 93 -6.44 -11.27 -4.91
CA MET A 93 -5.43 -11.35 -3.85
C MET A 93 -6.04 -11.61 -2.47
N ALA A 94 -7.19 -10.99 -2.17
CA ALA A 94 -7.90 -11.20 -0.91
C ALA A 94 -8.45 -12.63 -0.79
N ILE A 95 -9.05 -13.15 -1.86
CA ILE A 95 -9.51 -14.54 -1.91
C ILE A 95 -8.34 -15.51 -1.72
N ASN A 96 -7.23 -15.31 -2.45
CA ASN A 96 -6.05 -16.16 -2.34
C ASN A 96 -5.47 -16.16 -0.91
N ALA A 97 -5.39 -14.99 -0.26
CA ALA A 97 -4.96 -14.88 1.14
C ALA A 97 -5.88 -15.66 2.09
N ASN A 98 -7.21 -15.55 1.92
CA ASN A 98 -8.16 -16.27 2.77
C ASN A 98 -8.02 -17.78 2.62
N VAL A 99 -7.86 -18.27 1.39
CA VAL A 99 -7.66 -19.70 1.12
C VAL A 99 -6.38 -20.21 1.77
N LEU A 100 -5.26 -19.48 1.62
CA LEU A 100 -4.00 -19.82 2.27
C LEU A 100 -4.11 -19.78 3.80
N MET A 101 -4.91 -18.88 4.37
CA MET A 101 -5.17 -18.82 5.81
C MET A 101 -5.97 -20.03 6.31
N GLU A 102 -6.88 -20.56 5.49
CA GLU A 102 -7.68 -21.76 5.80
C GLU A 102 -6.91 -23.06 5.62
N MET A 103 -5.85 -23.08 4.81
CA MET A 103 -4.96 -24.24 4.68
C MET A 103 -4.22 -24.54 5.98
N ASP A 104 -4.22 -25.83 6.35
CA ASP A 104 -3.50 -26.33 7.52
C ASP A 104 -1.99 -26.09 7.40
N VAL A 105 -1.36 -25.75 8.53
CA VAL A 105 0.09 -25.63 8.61
C VAL A 105 0.70 -27.04 8.69
N PRO A 106 1.57 -27.44 7.74
CA PRO A 106 2.13 -28.79 7.75
C PRO A 106 3.04 -29.04 8.95
N GLU A 107 3.00 -30.26 9.52
CA GLU A 107 3.87 -30.64 10.64
C GLU A 107 5.36 -30.51 10.30
N ALA A 108 5.75 -30.82 9.06
CA ALA A 108 7.12 -30.65 8.58
C ALA A 108 7.61 -29.19 8.69
N TYR A 109 6.73 -28.21 8.41
CA TYR A 109 7.05 -26.80 8.61
C TYR A 109 7.22 -26.50 10.10
N ILE A 110 6.28 -26.95 10.93
CA ILE A 110 6.29 -26.75 12.38
C ILE A 110 7.55 -27.32 13.04
N GLU A 111 8.03 -28.48 12.58
CA GLU A 111 9.25 -29.13 13.08
C GLU A 111 10.53 -28.36 12.70
N SER A 112 10.52 -27.65 11.57
CA SER A 112 11.65 -26.82 11.14
C SER A 112 11.77 -25.48 11.88
N LEU A 113 10.71 -25.06 12.60
CA LEU A 113 10.68 -23.75 13.25
C LEU A 113 11.58 -23.68 14.50
N PRO A 114 12.18 -22.50 14.78
CA PRO A 114 12.86 -22.26 16.05
C PRO A 114 11.95 -22.44 17.27
N LYS A 115 12.55 -22.67 18.45
CA LYS A 115 11.82 -22.91 19.71
C LYS A 115 10.97 -21.72 20.19
N ASN A 116 11.28 -20.49 19.76
CA ASN A 116 10.58 -19.30 20.20
C ASN A 116 10.60 -18.20 19.12
N GLY A 117 9.55 -17.36 19.08
CA GLY A 117 9.43 -16.30 18.07
C GLY A 117 10.50 -15.21 18.19
N LYS A 118 11.14 -15.05 19.35
CA LYS A 118 12.28 -14.13 19.51
C LYS A 118 13.49 -14.60 18.70
N SER A 119 13.76 -15.91 18.65
CA SER A 119 14.83 -16.47 17.82
C SER A 119 14.58 -16.28 16.33
N THR A 120 13.30 -16.21 15.91
CA THR A 120 12.92 -15.96 14.52
C THR A 120 12.98 -14.47 14.16
N LEU A 121 12.41 -13.61 14.99
CA LEU A 121 12.38 -12.15 14.75
C LEU A 121 13.72 -11.47 15.06
N GLY A 122 14.54 -12.02 15.94
CA GLY A 122 15.70 -11.31 16.50
C GLY A 122 15.29 -10.25 17.52
N ASP A 123 16.27 -9.74 18.27
CA ASP A 123 16.04 -8.85 19.41
C ASP A 123 15.31 -7.56 19.05
N SER A 124 15.71 -6.90 17.96
CA SER A 124 15.17 -5.60 17.53
C SER A 124 13.68 -5.68 17.21
N MET A 125 13.28 -6.56 16.27
CA MET A 125 11.87 -6.69 15.87
C MET A 125 11.02 -7.29 16.98
N TYR A 126 11.56 -8.21 17.77
CA TYR A 126 10.83 -8.75 18.91
C TYR A 126 10.54 -7.67 19.95
N LYS A 127 11.46 -6.73 20.19
CA LYS A 127 11.22 -5.59 21.07
C LYS A 127 10.05 -4.76 20.54
N ILE A 128 10.12 -4.30 19.30
CA ILE A 128 9.08 -3.45 18.68
C ILE A 128 7.69 -4.11 18.74
N ILE A 129 7.59 -5.39 18.34
CA ILE A 129 6.27 -6.05 18.31
C ILE A 129 5.69 -6.31 19.72
N THR A 130 6.54 -6.31 20.75
CA THR A 130 6.13 -6.58 22.14
C THR A 130 6.02 -5.35 23.03
N GLU A 131 6.34 -4.16 22.52
CA GLU A 131 6.20 -2.89 23.22
C GLU A 131 4.73 -2.54 23.53
N ASP A 132 4.50 -1.67 24.51
CA ASP A 132 3.12 -1.29 24.89
C ASP A 132 2.41 -0.56 23.75
N HIS A 133 3.17 0.26 23.01
CA HIS A 133 2.72 1.01 21.84
C HIS A 133 3.33 0.32 20.62
N PHE A 134 2.55 0.18 19.53
CA PHE A 134 3.03 -0.51 18.34
C PHE A 134 2.71 0.30 17.10
N ASN A 135 3.76 0.63 16.35
CA ASN A 135 3.66 1.18 15.02
C ASN A 135 4.20 0.16 14.01
N PRO A 136 3.38 -0.38 13.09
CA PRO A 136 3.86 -1.33 12.11
C PRO A 136 4.92 -0.74 11.15
N GLU A 137 4.89 0.58 10.91
CA GLU A 137 5.88 1.27 10.07
C GLU A 137 7.27 1.27 10.71
N GLU A 138 7.35 1.32 12.03
CA GLU A 138 8.63 1.22 12.75
C GLU A 138 9.26 -0.15 12.55
N LEU A 139 8.45 -1.22 12.62
CA LEU A 139 8.92 -2.57 12.37
C LEU A 139 9.38 -2.74 10.92
N LEU A 140 8.60 -2.25 9.96
CA LEU A 140 8.97 -2.27 8.54
C LEU A 140 10.27 -1.48 8.28
N GLY A 141 10.48 -0.37 8.99
CA GLY A 141 11.70 0.44 8.89
C GLY A 141 12.97 -0.21 9.44
N THR A 142 12.87 -1.36 10.12
CA THR A 142 14.06 -2.10 10.59
C THR A 142 14.78 -2.90 9.50
N VAL A 143 14.12 -3.08 8.35
CA VAL A 143 14.64 -3.86 7.22
C VAL A 143 14.71 -2.99 5.97
N ASP A 144 15.77 -3.14 5.19
CA ASP A 144 15.86 -2.51 3.88
C ASP A 144 14.91 -3.18 2.89
N MET A 145 13.89 -2.44 2.46
CA MET A 145 12.86 -2.90 1.53
C MET A 145 13.22 -2.66 0.05
N SER A 146 14.46 -2.27 -0.25
CA SER A 146 14.91 -2.04 -1.63
C SER A 146 14.93 -3.32 -2.47
N ALA A 147 15.24 -4.45 -1.85
CA ALA A 147 15.38 -5.74 -2.52
C ALA A 147 14.29 -6.72 -2.08
N GLU A 148 13.71 -7.44 -3.05
CA GLU A 148 12.61 -8.37 -2.82
C GLU A 148 12.95 -9.47 -1.79
N TYR A 149 14.18 -9.99 -1.81
CA TYR A 149 14.59 -11.05 -0.89
C TYR A 149 14.55 -10.60 0.58
N ASN A 150 14.80 -9.32 0.88
CA ASN A 150 14.68 -8.79 2.24
C ASN A 150 13.22 -8.73 2.69
N ILE A 151 12.31 -8.35 1.79
CA ILE A 151 10.86 -8.30 2.04
C ILE A 151 10.34 -9.72 2.33
N ILE A 152 10.79 -10.71 1.55
CA ILE A 152 10.44 -12.12 1.73
C ILE A 152 11.02 -12.68 3.03
N ASP A 153 12.27 -12.36 3.38
CA ASP A 153 12.86 -12.77 4.67
C ASP A 153 12.05 -12.23 5.85
N LEU A 154 11.69 -10.95 5.81
CA LEU A 154 10.85 -10.34 6.84
C LEU A 154 9.49 -11.04 6.95
N LYS A 155 8.81 -11.26 5.81
CA LYS A 155 7.53 -11.98 5.77
C LYS A 155 7.66 -13.36 6.41
N ASN A 156 8.67 -14.14 6.01
CA ASN A 156 8.95 -15.47 6.55
C ASN A 156 9.14 -15.45 8.07
N ARG A 157 9.90 -14.48 8.59
CA ARG A 157 10.19 -14.38 10.03
C ARG A 157 8.96 -14.01 10.86
N ILE A 158 8.10 -13.16 10.32
CA ILE A 158 6.83 -12.78 10.95
C ILE A 158 5.87 -13.98 10.96
N GLU A 159 5.68 -14.65 9.81
CA GLU A 159 4.80 -15.82 9.70
C GLU A 159 5.23 -16.97 10.61
N ALA A 160 6.52 -17.30 10.62
CA ALA A 160 7.06 -18.32 11.52
C ALA A 160 6.80 -17.97 13.00
N SER A 161 6.86 -16.68 13.36
CA SER A 161 6.58 -16.23 14.73
C SER A 161 5.11 -16.35 15.09
N VAL A 162 4.21 -16.03 14.17
CA VAL A 162 2.75 -16.24 14.32
C VAL A 162 2.46 -17.72 14.58
N VAL A 163 3.01 -18.63 13.74
CA VAL A 163 2.82 -20.08 13.90
C VAL A 163 3.35 -20.56 15.27
N ILE A 164 4.52 -20.08 15.71
CA ILE A 164 5.07 -20.42 17.03
C ILE A 164 4.16 -19.94 18.17
N TRP A 165 3.58 -18.73 18.06
CA TRP A 165 2.70 -18.20 19.09
C TRP A 165 1.38 -18.97 19.16
N GLN A 166 0.76 -19.24 18.01
CA GLN A 166 -0.45 -20.05 17.88
C GLN A 166 -0.27 -21.44 18.49
N ARG A 167 0.82 -22.15 18.14
CA ARG A 167 1.14 -23.47 18.70
C ARG A 167 1.29 -23.44 20.21
N LYS A 168 1.93 -22.39 20.75
CA LYS A 168 2.10 -22.24 22.20
C LYS A 168 0.81 -21.85 22.92
N MET A 169 -0.19 -21.29 22.23
CA MET A 169 -1.52 -21.06 22.81
C MET A 169 -2.24 -22.40 23.00
N VAL A 170 -2.30 -23.22 21.95
CA VAL A 170 -2.96 -24.54 21.96
C VAL A 170 -2.32 -25.50 22.97
N HIS A 171 -0.99 -25.56 23.07
CA HIS A 171 -0.32 -26.42 24.06
C HIS A 171 -0.55 -26.00 25.52
N LYS A 172 -0.89 -24.73 25.79
CA LYS A 172 -1.08 -24.20 27.16
C LYS A 172 -2.50 -24.40 27.66
N GLU A 173 -3.47 -24.62 26.77
CA GLU A 173 -4.85 -25.00 27.13
C GLU A 173 -4.95 -26.46 27.60
N GLY A 174 -4.08 -27.35 27.09
CA GLY A 174 -4.05 -28.77 27.46
C GLY A 174 -3.21 -29.13 28.70
N LYS A 175 -2.33 -28.24 29.18
CA LYS A 175 -1.50 -28.46 30.38
C LYS A 175 -1.42 -27.18 31.22
N LEU A 176 -1.92 -27.24 32.45
CA LEU A 176 -1.73 -26.26 33.51
C LEU A 176 -0.22 -26.07 33.78
N SER A 177 0.43 -25.16 33.06
CA SER A 177 1.86 -24.88 33.22
C SER A 177 2.07 -23.52 33.89
N TRP A 178 2.45 -23.63 35.16
CA TRP A 178 2.98 -22.58 36.02
C TRP A 178 4.37 -22.18 35.53
N GLY A 179 4.44 -21.23 34.59
CA GLY A 179 5.70 -20.74 34.05
C GLY A 179 5.64 -19.24 33.80
N HIS A 180 6.73 -18.54 34.14
CA HIS A 180 6.96 -17.09 33.99
C HIS A 180 7.01 -16.61 32.51
N GLY A 181 6.27 -17.26 31.61
CA GLY A 181 6.17 -16.87 30.21
C GLY A 181 5.11 -15.78 29.99
N VAL A 182 5.29 -15.00 28.92
CA VAL A 182 4.32 -13.99 28.43
C VAL A 182 2.89 -14.53 28.53
N LYS A 183 2.03 -13.76 29.23
CA LYS A 183 0.61 -14.06 29.47
C LYS A 183 -0.14 -14.28 28.15
N PHE A 184 -1.20 -15.10 28.19
CA PHE A 184 -2.03 -15.48 27.05
C PHE A 184 -2.51 -14.25 26.26
N GLU A 185 -3.12 -13.27 26.92
CA GLU A 185 -3.62 -12.02 26.33
C GLU A 185 -2.53 -11.17 25.63
N LYS A 186 -1.27 -11.27 26.07
CA LYS A 186 -0.18 -10.54 25.43
C LYS A 186 0.23 -11.19 24.10
N ARG A 187 0.04 -12.50 23.93
CA ARG A 187 0.41 -13.21 22.69
C ARG A 187 -0.61 -13.01 21.59
N GLU A 188 -1.90 -12.97 21.93
CA GLU A 188 -2.97 -12.60 20.99
C GLU A 188 -2.76 -11.19 20.42
N LYS A 189 -2.31 -10.25 21.28
CA LYS A 189 -1.90 -8.91 20.81
C LYS A 189 -0.73 -8.96 19.82
N PHE A 190 0.29 -9.79 20.07
CA PHE A 190 1.44 -9.89 19.18
C PHE A 190 1.09 -10.54 17.85
N GLU A 191 0.19 -11.53 17.87
CA GLU A 191 -0.37 -12.15 16.68
C GLU A 191 -1.15 -11.14 15.84
N ALA A 192 -2.09 -10.40 16.42
CA ALA A 192 -2.84 -9.36 15.71
C ALA A 192 -1.93 -8.28 15.11
N ARG A 193 -0.87 -7.89 15.82
CA ARG A 193 0.15 -6.95 15.31
C ARG A 193 0.93 -7.53 14.13
N ALA A 194 1.35 -8.79 14.21
CA ALA A 194 2.05 -9.48 13.14
C ALA A 194 1.18 -9.63 11.89
N GLU A 195 -0.09 -10.00 12.04
CA GLU A 195 -1.06 -10.07 10.94
C GLU A 195 -1.22 -8.71 10.24
N ASN A 196 -1.26 -7.61 11.00
CA ASN A 196 -1.33 -6.27 10.44
C ASN A 196 -0.07 -5.92 9.61
N VAL A 197 1.13 -6.30 10.09
CA VAL A 197 2.35 -6.13 9.30
C VAL A 197 2.31 -6.94 8.01
N LEU A 198 1.87 -8.19 8.06
CA LEU A 198 1.73 -9.04 6.87
C LEU A 198 0.75 -8.43 5.86
N LEU A 199 -0.33 -7.83 6.34
CA LEU A 199 -1.29 -7.10 5.50
C LEU A 199 -0.63 -5.90 4.80
N LEU A 200 0.16 -5.12 5.54
CA LEU A 200 0.87 -3.96 4.99
C LEU A 200 1.93 -4.37 3.96
N ILE A 201 2.67 -5.46 4.21
CA ILE A 201 3.62 -6.03 3.23
C ILE A 201 2.87 -6.38 1.94
N LYS A 202 1.73 -7.08 2.05
CA LYS A 202 0.93 -7.48 0.88
C LYS A 202 0.38 -6.29 0.10
N HIS A 203 0.02 -5.20 0.77
CA HIS A 203 -0.45 -3.98 0.11
C HIS A 203 0.68 -3.20 -0.59
N ARG A 204 1.86 -3.10 0.05
CA ARG A 204 3.00 -2.34 -0.47
C ARG A 204 3.73 -3.06 -1.60
N PHE A 205 3.76 -4.38 -1.55
CA PHE A 205 4.49 -5.20 -2.51
C PHE A 205 3.55 -6.25 -3.13
N PRO A 206 2.61 -5.82 -3.97
CA PRO A 206 1.79 -6.76 -4.75
C PRO A 206 2.68 -7.56 -5.69
N GLY A 207 2.47 -8.87 -5.76
CA GLY A 207 3.26 -9.76 -6.64
C GLY A 207 4.60 -10.23 -6.08
N ILE A 208 4.90 -10.00 -4.79
CA ILE A 208 6.06 -10.65 -4.13
C ILE A 208 5.97 -12.16 -4.21
N ALA A 209 7.13 -12.82 -4.26
CA ALA A 209 7.18 -14.27 -4.23
C ALA A 209 6.47 -14.86 -2.99
N GLN A 210 5.95 -16.07 -3.15
CA GLN A 210 5.31 -16.83 -2.07
C GLN A 210 6.31 -17.05 -0.92
N SER A 211 5.80 -17.01 0.31
CA SER A 211 6.65 -17.29 1.47
C SER A 211 6.93 -18.78 1.61
N ALA A 212 7.88 -19.13 2.46
CA ALA A 212 8.18 -20.52 2.79
C ALA A 212 6.96 -21.23 3.42
N LEU A 213 6.15 -20.51 4.21
CA LEU A 213 4.92 -21.06 4.77
C LEU A 213 3.87 -21.30 3.69
N ASP A 214 3.64 -20.33 2.79
CA ASP A 214 2.69 -20.48 1.68
C ASP A 214 3.07 -21.67 0.79
N ILE A 215 4.35 -21.76 0.41
CA ILE A 215 4.89 -22.87 -0.39
C ILE A 215 4.66 -24.21 0.33
N SER A 216 4.94 -24.27 1.63
CA SER A 216 4.75 -25.50 2.41
C SER A 216 3.27 -25.89 2.48
N LYS A 217 2.37 -24.94 2.76
CA LYS A 217 0.92 -25.17 2.77
C LYS A 217 0.44 -25.74 1.44
N ILE A 218 0.86 -25.16 0.32
CA ILE A 218 0.49 -25.64 -1.02
C ILE A 218 1.04 -27.04 -1.28
N GLN A 219 2.31 -27.28 -0.95
CA GLN A 219 2.99 -28.55 -1.20
C GLN A 219 2.35 -29.73 -0.45
N TYR A 220 1.94 -29.53 0.80
CA TYR A 220 1.42 -30.59 1.66
C TYR A 220 -0.11 -30.60 1.77
N ASN A 221 -0.82 -29.67 1.14
CA ASN A 221 -2.27 -29.63 1.13
C ASN A 221 -2.88 -30.91 0.51
N ARG A 222 -3.91 -31.45 1.16
CA ARG A 222 -4.67 -32.62 0.68
C ARG A 222 -6.13 -32.29 0.36
N ASP A 223 -6.56 -31.06 0.62
CA ASP A 223 -7.91 -30.60 0.34
C ASP A 223 -8.01 -30.12 -1.12
N ILE A 224 -8.73 -30.89 -1.94
CA ILE A 224 -8.90 -30.60 -3.37
C ILE A 224 -9.63 -29.28 -3.60
N GLY A 225 -10.61 -28.92 -2.76
CA GLY A 225 -11.36 -27.68 -2.91
C GLY A 225 -10.48 -26.46 -2.63
N LEU A 226 -9.68 -26.50 -1.56
CA LEU A 226 -8.72 -25.42 -1.26
C LEU A 226 -7.62 -25.34 -2.32
N ALA A 227 -7.16 -26.48 -2.86
CA ALA A 227 -6.20 -26.49 -3.96
C ALA A 227 -6.74 -25.76 -5.20
N ILE A 228 -7.99 -26.04 -5.59
CA ILE A 228 -8.65 -25.35 -6.73
C ILE A 228 -8.78 -23.86 -6.45
N LEU A 229 -9.25 -23.47 -5.26
CA LEU A 229 -9.41 -22.06 -4.90
C LEU A 229 -8.07 -21.32 -4.90
N GLU A 230 -7.02 -21.90 -4.33
CA GLU A 230 -5.66 -21.32 -4.30
C GLU A 230 -5.14 -21.16 -5.71
N SER A 231 -5.14 -22.23 -6.50
CA SER A 231 -4.52 -22.19 -7.83
C SER A 231 -5.28 -21.26 -8.76
N TYR A 232 -6.62 -21.27 -8.73
CA TYR A 232 -7.42 -20.44 -9.61
C TYR A 232 -7.26 -18.95 -9.25
N SER A 233 -7.35 -18.62 -7.96
CA SER A 233 -7.12 -17.24 -7.50
C SER A 233 -5.70 -16.78 -7.82
N ARG A 234 -4.66 -17.59 -7.58
CA ARG A 234 -3.27 -17.21 -7.90
C ARG A 234 -3.04 -16.99 -9.39
N THR A 235 -3.62 -17.82 -10.26
CA THR A 235 -3.51 -17.62 -11.72
C THR A 235 -4.20 -16.32 -12.14
N LEU A 236 -5.39 -16.03 -11.61
CA LEU A 236 -6.07 -14.76 -11.90
C LEU A 236 -5.32 -13.54 -11.34
N GLU A 237 -4.71 -13.65 -10.16
CA GLU A 237 -3.85 -12.62 -9.59
C GLU A 237 -2.68 -12.32 -10.53
N SER A 238 -1.99 -13.35 -10.99
CA SER A 238 -0.87 -13.22 -11.93
C SER A 238 -1.29 -12.58 -13.26
N LEU A 239 -2.45 -12.97 -13.79
CA LEU A 239 -2.99 -12.38 -15.02
C LEU A 239 -3.35 -10.90 -14.81
N ALA A 240 -4.07 -10.57 -13.74
CA ALA A 240 -4.47 -9.18 -13.44
C ALA A 240 -3.24 -8.29 -13.22
N PHE A 241 -2.24 -8.75 -12.48
CA PHE A 241 -0.97 -8.04 -12.32
C PHE A 241 -0.25 -7.85 -13.66
N THR A 242 -0.22 -8.87 -14.51
CA THR A 242 0.39 -8.78 -15.84
C THR A 242 -0.29 -7.73 -16.73
N VAL A 243 -1.63 -7.73 -16.75
CA VAL A 243 -2.41 -6.72 -17.51
C VAL A 243 -2.17 -5.33 -16.95
N MET A 244 -2.23 -5.16 -15.63
CA MET A 244 -1.94 -3.88 -14.97
C MET A 244 -0.54 -3.37 -15.31
N SER A 245 0.48 -4.23 -15.26
CA SER A 245 1.85 -3.88 -15.61
C SER A 245 1.99 -3.45 -17.07
N ARG A 246 1.27 -4.08 -18.01
CA ARG A 246 1.24 -3.64 -19.42
C ARG A 246 0.62 -2.27 -19.60
N ILE A 247 -0.45 -1.98 -18.85
CA ILE A 247 -1.07 -0.66 -18.86
C ILE A 247 -0.10 0.39 -18.28
N GLU A 248 0.62 0.05 -17.22
CA GLU A 248 1.66 0.91 -16.65
C GLU A 248 2.81 1.17 -17.63
N ASP A 249 3.22 0.18 -18.41
CA ASP A 249 4.22 0.36 -19.46
C ASP A 249 3.78 1.43 -20.48
N VAL A 250 2.51 1.41 -20.90
CA VAL A 250 1.92 2.41 -21.82
C VAL A 250 1.92 3.80 -21.17
N LEU A 251 1.41 3.92 -19.95
CA LEU A 251 1.35 5.21 -19.23
C LEU A 251 2.75 5.78 -18.95
N HIS A 252 3.73 4.91 -18.70
CA HIS A 252 5.12 5.32 -18.53
C HIS A 252 5.69 5.87 -19.84
N ALA A 253 5.49 5.17 -20.97
CA ALA A 253 5.92 5.67 -22.28
C ALA A 253 5.25 7.01 -22.65
N ASP A 254 3.96 7.18 -22.32
CA ASP A 254 3.23 8.43 -22.45
C ASP A 254 3.87 9.57 -21.64
N SER A 255 4.20 9.31 -20.37
CA SER A 255 4.87 10.30 -19.51
C SER A 255 6.23 10.76 -20.05
N LEU A 256 7.01 9.82 -20.62
CA LEU A 256 8.30 10.12 -21.23
C LEU A 256 8.14 10.95 -22.52
N ALA A 257 7.13 10.65 -23.33
CA ALA A 257 6.83 11.37 -24.57
C ALA A 257 6.31 12.81 -24.31
N GLN A 258 5.54 13.01 -23.24
CA GLN A 258 5.14 14.36 -22.82
C GLN A 258 6.33 15.16 -22.30
N ALA A 259 7.17 14.54 -21.46
CA ALA A 259 8.34 15.20 -20.90
C ALA A 259 9.38 15.59 -21.97
N SER A 260 9.48 14.84 -23.07
CA SER A 260 10.34 15.23 -24.20
C SER A 260 9.72 16.37 -25.00
N ASN A 261 8.41 16.35 -25.25
CA ASN A 261 7.71 17.41 -25.98
C ASN A 261 7.77 18.76 -25.25
N THR A 262 7.55 18.78 -23.93
CA THR A 262 7.67 20.02 -23.12
C THR A 262 9.08 20.60 -23.23
N ARG A 263 10.13 19.77 -23.11
CA ARG A 263 11.53 20.21 -23.26
C ARG A 263 11.82 20.76 -24.66
N THR A 264 11.27 20.14 -25.70
CA THR A 264 11.41 20.63 -27.07
C THR A 264 10.69 21.97 -27.26
N GLN A 265 9.49 22.14 -26.70
CA GLN A 265 8.75 23.40 -26.74
C GLN A 265 9.44 24.52 -25.94
N GLU A 266 10.00 24.23 -24.76
CA GLU A 266 10.78 25.18 -23.97
C GLU A 266 12.06 25.60 -24.69
N SER A 267 12.78 24.66 -25.29
CA SER A 267 13.96 24.93 -26.11
C SER A 267 13.62 25.77 -27.34
N MET A 268 12.51 25.47 -28.03
CA MET A 268 12.03 26.28 -29.15
C MET A 268 11.60 27.67 -28.72
N ARG A 269 10.93 27.83 -27.56
CA ARG A 269 10.58 29.15 -27.00
C ARG A 269 11.82 29.96 -26.66
N MET A 270 12.85 29.36 -26.07
CA MET A 270 14.14 30.01 -25.77
C MET A 270 14.92 30.37 -27.04
N ALA A 271 14.84 29.55 -28.09
CA ALA A 271 15.46 29.83 -29.39
C ALA A 271 14.67 30.87 -30.22
N SER A 272 13.39 31.06 -29.94
CA SER A 272 12.51 32.06 -30.58
C SER A 272 12.70 33.47 -30.00
N LEU A 273 13.37 33.61 -28.86
CA LEU A 273 13.87 34.90 -28.39
C LEU A 273 15.01 35.33 -29.32
N SER A 274 14.66 36.15 -30.30
CA SER A 274 15.61 36.83 -31.16
C SER A 274 16.65 37.56 -30.30
N ARG A 275 17.94 37.44 -30.65
CA ARG A 275 19.05 38.17 -30.01
C ARG A 275 18.78 39.67 -29.89
N TYR A 276 17.94 40.23 -30.76
CA TYR A 276 17.50 41.63 -30.72
C TYR A 276 16.56 41.98 -29.56
N ASP A 277 15.73 41.05 -29.07
CA ASP A 277 14.85 41.31 -27.92
C ASP A 277 15.61 41.30 -26.60
N THR A 278 16.61 40.41 -26.47
CA THR A 278 17.48 40.38 -25.29
C THR A 278 18.34 41.64 -25.19
N ASP A 279 18.84 42.16 -26.32
CA ASP A 279 19.61 43.41 -26.34
C ASP A 279 18.73 44.63 -26.00
N LYS A 280 17.47 44.68 -26.46
CA LYS A 280 16.54 45.77 -26.09
C LYS A 280 16.21 45.79 -24.60
N VAL A 281 15.93 44.62 -24.00
CA VAL A 281 15.62 44.53 -22.57
C VAL A 281 16.84 44.90 -21.71
N VAL A 282 18.05 44.54 -22.14
CA VAL A 282 19.30 44.92 -21.46
C VAL A 282 19.60 46.41 -21.61
N ILE A 283 19.30 47.01 -22.77
CA ILE A 283 19.45 48.46 -23.01
C ILE A 283 18.44 49.25 -22.18
N ASP A 284 17.17 48.85 -22.13
CA ASP A 284 16.14 49.51 -21.32
C ASP A 284 16.43 49.37 -19.82
N ALA A 285 16.90 48.20 -19.37
CA ALA A 285 17.31 48.01 -17.97
C ALA A 285 18.53 48.86 -17.60
N LYS A 286 19.51 49.02 -18.51
CA LYS A 286 20.64 49.94 -18.30
C LYS A 286 20.19 51.40 -18.28
N ALA A 287 19.27 51.79 -19.15
CA ALA A 287 18.73 53.15 -19.20
C ALA A 287 17.98 53.51 -17.90
N GLU A 288 17.20 52.57 -17.33
CA GLU A 288 16.47 52.82 -16.08
C GLU A 288 17.41 52.90 -14.86
N VAL A 289 18.47 52.08 -14.81
CA VAL A 289 19.52 52.17 -13.77
C VAL A 289 20.30 53.48 -13.86
N GLU A 290 20.58 53.96 -15.07
CA GLU A 290 21.25 55.25 -15.31
C GLU A 290 20.33 56.44 -14.96
N ARG A 291 19.02 56.30 -15.15
CA ARG A 291 18.00 57.27 -14.73
C ARG A 291 17.91 57.40 -13.20
N LEU A 292 18.06 56.28 -12.49
CA LEU A 292 18.07 56.22 -11.03
C LEU A 292 19.40 56.67 -10.40
N GLY A 293 20.49 56.65 -11.17
CA GLY A 293 21.81 57.11 -10.72
C GLY A 293 22.03 58.63 -10.73
N ARG A 294 21.07 59.42 -11.24
CA ARG A 294 21.21 60.88 -11.45
C ARG A 294 20.29 61.72 -10.54
N MET A 295 20.13 61.31 -9.27
CA MET A 295 19.61 62.19 -8.20
C MET A 295 20.66 62.31 -7.09
N GLU A 296 21.03 63.56 -6.76
CA GLU A 296 21.92 63.87 -5.64
C GLU A 296 21.24 63.67 -4.28
N PRO A 297 22.02 63.40 -3.21
CA PRO A 297 21.52 62.85 -1.97
C PRO A 297 20.88 63.93 -1.09
N VAL A 298 19.62 63.73 -0.70
CA VAL A 298 19.04 64.45 0.45
C VAL A 298 19.22 63.58 1.69
N SER A 299 20.11 64.04 2.55
CA SER A 299 20.40 63.52 3.88
C SER A 299 19.18 63.59 4.81
N ALA A 300 18.80 62.45 5.40
CA ALA A 300 18.28 62.36 6.77
C ALA A 300 18.35 60.91 7.25
N THR A 301 19.32 60.61 8.11
CA THR A 301 19.48 59.33 8.80
C THR A 301 18.39 59.15 9.85
N LEU A 302 17.68 58.02 9.75
CA LEU A 302 16.58 57.59 10.62
C LEU A 302 17.15 56.92 11.89
N PHE A 303 17.87 57.69 12.71
CA PHE A 303 18.45 57.23 13.98
C PHE A 303 17.93 58.04 15.17
N ASP A 304 16.64 58.40 15.16
CA ASP A 304 16.07 59.28 16.20
C ASP A 304 14.78 58.75 16.85
N PHE A 305 14.41 57.48 16.69
CA PHE A 305 13.22 56.98 17.37
C PHE A 305 13.31 55.49 17.76
N VAL A 306 14.16 55.19 18.74
CA VAL A 306 14.05 53.94 19.52
C VAL A 306 14.23 54.26 21.00
N SER A 307 13.13 54.29 21.76
CA SER A 307 13.02 53.67 23.09
C SER A 307 11.62 53.83 23.73
N PRO A 308 11.26 53.01 24.74
CA PRO A 308 9.99 52.29 24.80
C PRO A 308 9.06 52.75 25.94
N ARG A 309 7.79 52.29 25.96
CA ARG A 309 7.06 51.76 27.13
C ARG A 309 5.56 51.50 26.89
N ASP A 310 5.13 50.35 27.39
CA ASP A 310 3.98 50.06 28.27
C ASP A 310 2.68 50.89 28.27
N GLN A 311 1.57 50.14 28.32
CA GLN A 311 0.49 50.12 29.35
C GLN A 311 -0.96 50.10 28.83
N ASP A 312 -1.63 48.97 29.11
CA ASP A 312 -2.95 48.75 29.71
C ASP A 312 -4.14 49.66 29.38
N VAL A 313 -5.32 49.06 29.14
CA VAL A 313 -6.55 49.25 29.97
C VAL A 313 -7.53 48.04 29.83
N VAL A 314 -7.68 47.28 30.94
CA VAL A 314 -8.90 46.81 31.67
C VAL A 314 -10.05 46.15 30.87
N ALA A 315 -10.29 44.83 30.96
CA ALA A 315 -10.96 44.02 31.99
C ALA A 315 -12.51 44.03 32.01
N THR A 316 -13.11 42.84 31.92
CA THR A 316 -14.34 42.49 32.64
C THR A 316 -14.34 40.98 32.95
N LYS A 317 -14.41 40.66 34.24
CA LYS A 317 -14.57 39.30 34.79
C LYS A 317 -16.07 38.96 34.87
N MET A 318 -16.40 37.68 34.72
CA MET A 318 -17.37 37.04 35.63
C MET A 318 -16.90 35.63 35.99
N ASP A 319 -16.88 35.42 37.30
CA ASP A 319 -16.60 34.21 38.05
C ASP A 319 -17.84 33.29 38.06
N SER A 320 -17.66 31.97 38.22
CA SER A 320 -18.54 31.08 39.01
C SER A 320 -18.01 29.64 39.08
N LYS A 321 -17.38 29.37 40.22
CA LYS A 321 -17.34 28.15 41.04
C LYS A 321 -18.41 27.04 40.87
N GLU A 322 -17.93 25.84 41.22
CA GLU A 322 -18.50 24.83 42.17
C GLU A 322 -19.07 23.47 41.67
N LYS A 323 -18.51 22.40 42.29
CA LYS A 323 -19.10 21.16 42.87
C LYS A 323 -19.96 20.25 41.95
N GLY A 324 -20.00 18.93 42.10
CA GLY A 324 -19.60 18.03 43.17
C GLY A 324 -20.17 16.62 42.91
N CYS A 325 -19.74 15.67 43.74
CA CYS A 325 -19.84 14.20 43.61
C CYS A 325 -21.23 13.55 43.79
N ARG A 326 -21.21 12.22 43.54
CA ARG A 326 -22.12 11.11 43.97
C ARG A 326 -23.21 10.70 42.97
N GLY A 327 -23.52 9.42 42.77
CA GLY A 327 -23.07 8.21 43.47
C GLY A 327 -23.69 6.93 42.90
N ASP A 328 -23.25 5.82 43.50
CA ASP A 328 -23.57 4.41 43.29
C ASP A 328 -25.03 4.02 43.00
N ALA A 329 -25.18 2.92 42.26
CA ALA A 329 -26.11 1.85 42.67
C ALA A 329 -25.68 0.47 42.13
N HIS A 330 -25.61 -0.48 43.07
CA HIS A 330 -25.22 -1.88 42.95
C HIS A 330 -26.27 -2.83 42.33
N SER A 331 -25.77 -4.01 41.95
CA SER A 331 -26.43 -5.34 41.91
C SER A 331 -27.00 -5.75 40.54
N ARG A 332 -26.85 -6.98 40.00
CA ARG A 332 -26.74 -8.33 40.58
C ARG A 332 -25.95 -9.27 39.66
N LYS A 333 -25.33 -10.29 40.27
CA LYS A 333 -24.73 -11.49 39.66
C LYS A 333 -25.78 -12.32 38.91
N LEU A 334 -25.39 -12.89 37.76
CA LEU A 334 -25.86 -14.20 37.29
C LEU A 334 -24.72 -14.93 36.56
N THR A 335 -24.38 -16.09 37.10
CA THR A 335 -23.59 -17.17 36.50
C THR A 335 -24.36 -17.82 35.36
N LYS A 336 -23.71 -18.15 34.22
CA LYS A 336 -23.39 -19.54 33.75
C LYS A 336 -23.16 -19.64 32.22
N VAL A 337 -22.13 -20.42 31.90
CA VAL A 337 -21.83 -21.24 30.69
C VAL A 337 -21.50 -20.53 29.36
N SER A 338 -20.21 -20.64 29.01
CA SER A 338 -19.64 -20.45 27.67
C SER A 338 -20.03 -21.60 26.73
N PRO A 339 -20.19 -21.32 25.42
CA PRO A 339 -19.70 -22.20 24.37
C PRO A 339 -18.43 -21.58 23.76
N ILE A 340 -17.38 -22.40 23.70
CA ILE A 340 -16.13 -22.11 23.00
C ILE A 340 -16.47 -21.93 21.52
N ALA A 341 -16.41 -20.69 21.06
CA ALA A 341 -16.37 -20.34 19.64
C ALA A 341 -15.10 -19.50 19.45
N THR A 342 -14.05 -20.13 18.94
CA THR A 342 -12.92 -19.42 18.35
C THR A 342 -13.42 -18.67 17.12
N LYS A 343 -13.96 -17.47 17.34
CA LYS A 343 -14.31 -16.54 16.26
C LYS A 343 -13.01 -16.08 15.60
N ARG A 344 -12.59 -16.79 14.55
CA ARG A 344 -11.63 -16.24 13.57
C ARG A 344 -12.39 -15.23 12.72
N TYR A 345 -12.09 -13.96 12.90
CA TYR A 345 -12.66 -12.86 12.12
C TYR A 345 -12.27 -13.00 10.65
N SER A 346 -13.23 -12.83 9.75
CA SER A 346 -12.99 -12.85 8.31
C SER A 346 -12.15 -11.64 7.89
N TYR A 347 -11.32 -11.78 6.86
CA TYR A 347 -10.48 -10.72 6.30
C TYR A 347 -11.25 -9.45 5.93
N LEU A 348 -12.51 -9.59 5.49
CA LEU A 348 -13.39 -8.45 5.17
C LEU A 348 -13.81 -7.65 6.41
N GLU A 349 -14.08 -8.33 7.53
CA GLU A 349 -14.44 -7.68 8.80
C GLU A 349 -13.25 -6.91 9.40
N LYS A 350 -12.02 -7.37 9.13
CA LYS A 350 -10.79 -6.65 9.48
C LYS A 350 -10.56 -5.39 8.61
N LEU A 351 -11.05 -5.38 7.37
CA LEU A 351 -10.98 -4.21 6.48
C LEU A 351 -12.00 -3.12 6.85
N GLU A 352 -13.22 -3.49 7.25
CA GLU A 352 -14.25 -2.52 7.67
C GLU A 352 -13.82 -1.71 8.91
N ASN A 353 -13.12 -2.36 9.85
CA ASN A 353 -12.58 -1.73 11.05
C ASN A 353 -11.46 -0.69 10.78
N LEU A 354 -10.84 -0.73 9.59
CA LEU A 354 -9.84 0.25 9.17
C LEU A 354 -10.45 1.46 8.42
N SER A 355 -11.73 1.38 8.02
CA SER A 355 -12.43 2.43 7.26
C SER A 355 -13.15 3.48 8.14
N GLY A 356 -12.88 3.48 9.45
CA GLY A 356 -13.51 4.34 10.44
C GLY A 356 -13.07 5.81 10.42
N THR A 357 -13.36 6.54 9.34
CA THR A 357 -13.44 8.02 9.33
C THR A 357 -14.72 8.49 8.65
N ARG A 358 -15.88 8.02 9.12
CA ARG A 358 -17.15 8.74 8.85
C ARG A 358 -17.31 9.89 9.83
N SER A 359 -17.10 11.11 9.34
CA SER A 359 -17.53 12.34 10.02
C SER A 359 -19.05 12.34 10.20
N PRO A 360 -19.58 12.78 11.36
CA PRO A 360 -21.02 12.80 11.61
C PRO A 360 -21.70 13.93 10.82
N ILE A 361 -22.68 13.57 10.00
CA ILE A 361 -23.61 14.54 9.40
C ILE A 361 -24.49 15.12 10.50
N SER A 362 -24.40 16.43 10.69
CA SER A 362 -25.29 17.23 11.52
C SER A 362 -26.73 17.14 11.02
N ARG A 363 -27.64 16.68 11.89
CA ARG A 363 -29.07 16.94 11.75
C ARG A 363 -29.34 18.32 12.34
N HIS A 364 -29.83 19.24 11.53
CA HIS A 364 -30.81 20.26 11.90
C HIS A 364 -31.55 20.72 10.66
#